data_AF-A0A9E5NJ47-F1
#
_entry.id   AF-A0A9E5NJ47-F1
#
_cell.length_a   1.000
_cell.length_b   1.000
_cell.length_c   1.000
_cell.angle_alpha   90.00
_cell.angle_beta   90.00
_cell.angle_gamma   90.00
#
_symmetry.space_group_name_H-M   'P 1'
#
loop_
_entity.id
_entity.type
_entity.pdbx_description
1 polymer ?
#
loop_
_entity_poly.entity_id
_entity_poly.type
_entity_poly.pdbx_seq_one_letter_code
_entity_poly.pdbx_strand_id
1 'polypeptide(L)'
;MARPTTVQEAKMETATEAVVAVRETPVEVDERGFMKDPSHWTPGAALFLARRQGVRDWPHELESDHWRVIDFMRNYHQGAGNAPSLRYTCRALGLTKKQFSALFPGGLLTVRRICGLPGARKAANKRERWLLTRDWWTILTND
;
A
#
# COMPACT_ATOMS: atom_id res chain seq x y z
N MET A 1 26.00 -13.71 55.44
CA MET A 1 25.21 -12.95 54.44
C MET A 1 25.79 -13.21 53.07
N ALA A 2 25.25 -14.18 52.35
CA ALA A 2 25.64 -14.47 50.97
C ALA A 2 24.38 -14.34 50.10
N ARG A 3 24.40 -13.39 49.17
CA ARG A 3 23.32 -13.11 48.24
C ARG A 3 23.24 -14.25 47.21
N PRO A 4 22.10 -14.88 46.96
CA PRO A 4 21.95 -15.73 45.79
C PRO A 4 21.72 -14.84 44.57
N THR A 5 22.73 -14.68 43.72
CA THR A 5 22.56 -14.12 42.38
C THR A 5 22.13 -15.26 41.46
N THR A 6 20.82 -15.33 41.22
CA THR A 6 20.22 -16.09 40.12
C THR A 6 20.77 -15.52 38.81
N VAL A 7 21.67 -16.25 38.15
CA VAL A 7 22.06 -16.00 36.76
C VAL A 7 21.13 -16.85 35.91
N GLN A 8 20.16 -16.18 35.27
CA GLN A 8 19.21 -16.81 34.36
C GLN A 8 19.92 -17.29 33.09
N GLU A 9 19.53 -18.48 32.67
CA GLU A 9 19.90 -19.15 31.42
C GLU A 9 19.45 -18.32 30.21
N ALA A 10 20.41 -17.87 29.38
CA ALA A 10 20.12 -17.35 28.06
C ALA A 10 20.16 -18.51 27.05
N LYS A 11 18.96 -19.00 26.74
CA LYS A 11 18.66 -20.00 25.71
C LYS A 11 19.17 -19.55 24.34
N MET A 12 20.01 -20.37 23.71
CA MET A 12 20.35 -20.32 22.29
C MET A 12 19.14 -20.75 21.43
N GLU A 13 19.23 -20.40 20.13
CA GLU A 13 18.43 -20.88 18.98
C GLU A 13 17.09 -20.14 18.80
N THR A 14 16.76 -19.54 17.65
CA THR A 14 16.96 -19.97 16.27
C THR A 14 17.10 -18.78 15.31
N ALA A 15 18.02 -18.87 14.36
CA ALA A 15 18.00 -18.07 13.14
C ALA A 15 16.84 -18.55 12.26
N THR A 16 15.69 -17.88 12.36
CA THR A 16 14.57 -18.01 11.42
C THR A 16 14.73 -16.90 10.38
N GLU A 17 14.62 -17.24 9.10
CA GLU A 17 14.64 -16.32 7.96
C GLU A 17 14.00 -14.99 8.32
N ALA A 18 14.76 -13.91 8.18
CA ALA A 18 14.30 -12.56 8.45
C ALA A 18 13.27 -12.16 7.38
N VAL A 19 12.03 -12.61 7.56
CA VAL A 19 10.87 -11.89 7.05
C VAL A 19 10.97 -10.53 7.72
N VAL A 20 11.41 -9.52 6.97
CA VAL A 20 11.46 -8.14 7.45
C VAL A 20 10.03 -7.81 7.85
N ALA A 21 9.74 -7.86 9.15
CA ALA A 21 8.45 -7.46 9.69
C ALA A 21 8.30 -5.96 9.43
N VAL A 22 7.77 -5.61 8.26
CA VAL A 22 7.51 -4.23 7.88
C VAL A 22 6.42 -3.74 8.82
N ARG A 23 6.81 -2.95 9.82
CA ARG A 23 5.86 -2.31 10.73
C ARG A 23 5.15 -1.19 10.00
N GLU A 24 3.85 -1.06 10.20
CA GLU A 24 3.11 0.08 9.68
C GLU A 24 3.73 1.37 10.20
N THR A 25 3.92 2.34 9.30
CA THR A 25 4.48 3.64 9.62
C THR A 25 3.40 4.68 9.37
N PRO A 26 2.88 5.36 10.40
CA PRO A 26 1.87 6.37 10.22
C PRO A 26 2.43 7.54 9.42
N VAL A 27 1.67 8.00 8.42
CA VAL A 27 2.03 9.14 7.56
C VAL A 27 0.89 10.15 7.48
N GLU A 28 1.24 11.41 7.30
CA GLU A 28 0.25 12.45 7.04
C GLU A 28 -0.33 12.32 5.64
N VAL A 29 -1.66 12.31 5.58
CA VAL A 29 -2.41 12.28 4.33
C VAL A 29 -3.34 13.48 4.22
N ASP A 30 -3.68 13.85 3.00
CA ASP A 30 -4.69 14.86 2.70
C ASP A 30 -6.13 14.28 2.79
N GLU A 31 -7.12 15.15 2.59
CA GLU A 31 -8.55 14.79 2.58
C GLU A 31 -8.91 13.74 1.51
N ARG A 32 -8.04 13.57 0.51
CA ARG A 32 -8.21 12.65 -0.61
C ARG A 32 -7.48 11.33 -0.39
N GLY A 33 -6.78 11.17 0.73
CA GLY A 33 -6.01 9.98 1.11
C GLY A 33 -4.65 9.85 0.42
N PHE A 34 -4.12 10.93 -0.14
CA PHE A 34 -2.75 10.98 -0.67
C PHE A 34 -1.78 11.46 0.40
N MET A 35 -0.58 10.92 0.39
CA MET A 35 0.49 11.34 1.28
C MET A 35 0.89 12.80 0.98
N LYS A 36 0.98 13.63 2.03
CA LYS A 36 1.35 15.05 1.87
C LYS A 36 2.77 15.21 1.34
N ASP A 37 3.68 14.39 1.83
CA ASP A 37 5.07 14.39 1.40
C ASP A 37 5.49 13.02 0.84
N PRO A 38 5.55 12.85 -0.49
CA PRO A 38 5.98 11.62 -1.14
C PRO A 38 7.39 11.13 -0.77
N SER A 39 8.32 12.01 -0.31
CA SER A 39 9.69 11.58 0.00
C SER A 39 9.80 10.76 1.28
N HIS A 40 8.81 10.86 2.16
CA HIS A 40 8.74 10.06 3.39
C HIS A 40 8.14 8.66 3.16
N TRP A 41 7.86 8.28 1.92
CA TRP A 41 7.24 6.99 1.64
C TRP A 41 8.19 5.85 2.05
N THR A 42 7.67 4.91 2.82
CA THR A 42 8.32 3.65 3.19
C THR A 42 7.38 2.48 2.93
N PRO A 43 7.89 1.24 2.90
CA PRO A 43 7.03 0.05 2.89
C PRO A 43 6.01 0.05 4.05
N GLY A 44 6.39 0.56 5.22
CA GLY A 44 5.48 0.72 6.35
C GLY A 44 4.37 1.76 6.11
N ALA A 45 4.67 2.83 5.37
CA ALA A 45 3.66 3.80 4.94
C ALA A 45 2.66 3.16 3.95
N ALA A 46 3.12 2.28 3.06
CA ALA A 46 2.24 1.57 2.14
C ALA A 46 1.20 0.73 2.90
N LEU A 47 1.62 0.02 3.96
CA LEU A 47 0.71 -0.73 4.84
C LEU A 47 -0.30 0.19 5.55
N PHE A 48 0.17 1.30 6.12
CA PHE A 48 -0.71 2.28 6.76
C PHE A 48 -1.75 2.85 5.79
N LEU A 49 -1.33 3.19 4.57
CA LEU A 49 -2.18 3.75 3.52
C LEU A 49 -3.17 2.73 2.98
N ALA A 50 -2.79 1.45 2.89
CA ALA A 50 -3.67 0.35 2.52
C ALA A 50 -4.77 0.15 3.56
N ARG A 51 -4.41 0.06 4.85
CA ARG A 51 -5.38 -0.05 5.95
C ARG A 51 -6.36 1.12 5.99
N ARG A 52 -5.87 2.34 5.76
CA ARG A 52 -6.69 3.56 5.79
C ARG A 52 -7.70 3.65 4.63
N GLN A 53 -7.59 2.82 3.59
CA GLN A 53 -8.65 2.73 2.58
C GLN A 53 -9.95 2.11 3.12
N GLY A 54 -9.94 1.52 4.34
CA GLY A 54 -11.15 1.04 5.00
C GLY A 54 -11.72 -0.24 4.40
N VAL A 55 -10.90 -1.02 3.69
CA VAL A 55 -11.33 -2.26 3.06
C VAL A 55 -11.34 -3.37 4.11
N ARG A 56 -12.54 -3.76 4.57
CA ARG A 56 -12.75 -4.79 5.61
C ARG A 56 -12.19 -6.17 5.23
N ASP A 57 -12.18 -6.50 3.93
CA ASP A 57 -11.78 -7.81 3.41
C ASP A 57 -10.41 -7.78 2.72
N TRP A 58 -9.66 -6.69 2.87
CA TRP A 58 -8.30 -6.59 2.34
C TRP A 58 -7.37 -7.41 3.22
N PRO A 59 -6.40 -8.15 2.65
CA PRO A 59 -5.37 -8.74 3.48
C PRO A 59 -4.71 -7.64 4.31
N HIS A 60 -4.56 -7.90 5.62
CA HIS A 60 -3.86 -7.00 6.55
C HIS A 60 -2.42 -6.74 6.11
N GLU A 61 -1.90 -7.59 5.24
CA GLU A 61 -0.56 -7.57 4.69
C GLU A 61 -0.62 -7.47 3.16
N LEU A 62 0.30 -6.69 2.58
CA LEU A 62 0.47 -6.65 1.14
C LEU A 62 1.25 -7.90 0.72
N GLU A 63 0.61 -8.80 -0.03
CA GLU A 63 1.27 -9.97 -0.63
C GLU A 63 2.25 -9.57 -1.75
N SER A 64 3.03 -10.54 -2.23
CA SER A 64 4.05 -10.36 -3.29
C SER A 64 3.53 -9.68 -4.55
N ASP A 65 2.33 -10.03 -5.02
CA ASP A 65 1.73 -9.41 -6.21
C ASP A 65 1.33 -7.95 -5.98
N HIS A 66 0.96 -7.58 -4.76
CA HIS A 66 0.72 -6.19 -4.39
C HIS A 66 2.02 -5.38 -4.47
N TRP A 67 3.10 -5.91 -3.91
CA TRP A 67 4.42 -5.29 -3.97
C TRP A 67 4.93 -5.14 -5.41
N ARG A 68 4.74 -6.15 -6.27
CA ARG A 68 5.09 -6.04 -7.71
C ARG A 68 4.41 -4.86 -8.38
N VAL A 69 3.13 -4.62 -8.10
CA VAL A 69 2.39 -3.48 -8.65
C VAL A 69 2.89 -2.16 -8.07
N ILE A 70 3.12 -2.11 -6.75
CA ILE A 70 3.61 -0.92 -6.04
C ILE A 70 4.98 -0.50 -6.58
N ASP A 71 5.92 -1.44 -6.62
CA ASP A 71 7.29 -1.19 -7.08
C ASP A 71 7.31 -0.77 -8.54
N PHE A 72 6.51 -1.44 -9.39
CA PHE A 72 6.37 -1.04 -10.79
C PHE A 72 5.87 0.41 -10.94
N MET A 73 4.82 0.79 -10.19
CA MET A 73 4.30 2.15 -10.27
C MET A 73 5.29 3.20 -9.77
N ARG A 74 6.01 2.90 -8.69
CA ARG A 74 7.02 3.80 -8.14
C ARG A 74 8.20 3.97 -9.09
N ASN A 75 8.72 2.88 -9.64
CA ASN A 75 9.81 2.91 -10.62
C ASN A 75 9.40 3.65 -11.89
N TYR A 76 8.18 3.40 -12.40
CA TYR A 76 7.65 4.12 -13.55
C TYR A 76 7.53 5.63 -13.27
N HIS A 77 7.02 6.00 -12.09
CA HIS A 77 6.87 7.40 -11.72
C HIS A 77 8.22 8.13 -11.60
N GLN A 78 9.27 7.46 -11.11
CA GLN A 78 10.61 8.05 -11.05
C GLN A 78 11.17 8.38 -12.44
N GLY A 79 10.92 7.55 -13.45
CA GLY A 79 11.38 7.79 -14.82
C GLY A 79 10.50 8.73 -15.64
N ALA A 80 9.18 8.60 -15.54
CA ALA A 80 8.23 9.31 -16.40
C ALA A 80 7.58 10.55 -15.75
N GLY A 81 7.76 10.75 -14.44
CA GLY A 81 7.14 11.84 -13.67
C GLY A 81 5.62 11.76 -13.52
N ASN A 82 4.99 10.68 -14.02
CA ASN A 82 3.56 10.44 -13.99
C ASN A 82 3.25 8.99 -13.65
N ALA A 83 2.03 8.71 -13.16
CA ALA A 83 1.58 7.34 -12.93
C ALA A 83 1.23 6.63 -14.26
N PRO A 84 1.53 5.33 -14.39
CA PRO A 84 1.19 4.56 -15.59
C PRO A 84 -0.34 4.36 -15.72
N SER A 85 -0.79 4.08 -16.94
CA SER A 85 -2.18 3.70 -17.19
C SER A 85 -2.46 2.25 -16.77
N LEU A 86 -3.72 1.93 -16.43
CA LEU A 86 -4.12 0.58 -16.01
C LEU A 86 -3.74 -0.47 -17.06
N ARG A 87 -4.01 -0.16 -18.34
CA ARG A 87 -3.70 -1.05 -19.45
C ARG A 87 -2.20 -1.31 -19.56
N TYR A 88 -1.37 -0.29 -19.32
CA TYR A 88 0.08 -0.44 -19.36
C TYR A 88 0.59 -1.26 -18.17
N THR A 89 0.13 -0.98 -16.95
CA THR A 89 0.47 -1.76 -15.75
C THR A 89 0.10 -3.23 -15.90
N CYS A 90 -1.13 -3.51 -16.34
CA CYS A 90 -1.60 -4.86 -16.64
C CYS A 90 -0.68 -5.57 -17.66
N ARG A 91 -0.33 -4.89 -18.76
CA ARG A 91 0.55 -5.46 -19.79
C ARG A 91 1.96 -5.72 -19.27
N ALA A 92 2.53 -4.79 -18.50
CA ALA A 92 3.88 -4.90 -17.99
C ALA A 92 4.03 -6.02 -16.95
N LEU A 93 2.99 -6.23 -16.14
CA LEU A 93 3.00 -7.24 -15.07
C LEU A 93 2.37 -8.58 -15.48
N GLY A 94 1.85 -8.69 -16.70
CA GLY A 94 1.13 -9.89 -17.17
C GLY A 94 -0.21 -10.11 -16.46
N LEU A 95 -0.79 -9.05 -15.89
CA LEU A 95 -2.04 -9.11 -15.15
C LEU A 95 -3.24 -8.81 -16.05
N THR A 96 -4.33 -9.54 -15.87
CA THR A 96 -5.63 -9.16 -16.42
C THR A 96 -6.26 -8.04 -15.60
N LYS A 97 -7.23 -7.32 -16.18
CA LYS A 97 -8.00 -6.31 -15.42
C LYS A 97 -8.70 -6.92 -14.22
N LYS A 98 -9.19 -8.16 -14.34
CA LYS A 98 -9.89 -8.87 -13.26
C LYS A 98 -8.94 -9.19 -12.11
N GLN A 99 -7.73 -9.69 -12.40
CA GLN A 99 -6.69 -9.89 -11.40
C GLN A 99 -6.25 -8.58 -10.75
N PHE A 100 -6.05 -7.53 -11.53
CA PHE A 100 -5.72 -6.22 -10.98
C PHE A 100 -6.82 -5.69 -10.06
N SER A 101 -8.09 -5.82 -10.46
CA SER A 101 -9.21 -5.42 -9.61
C SER A 101 -9.33 -6.28 -8.36
N ALA A 102 -8.94 -7.56 -8.39
CA ALA A 102 -8.86 -8.38 -7.18
C ALA A 102 -7.72 -7.91 -6.25
N LEU A 103 -6.57 -7.54 -6.83
CA LEU A 103 -5.39 -7.02 -6.12
C LEU A 103 -5.51 -5.55 -5.71
N PHE A 104 -6.37 -4.76 -6.32
CA PHE A 104 -6.58 -3.36 -5.97
C PHE A 104 -7.99 -2.98 -6.39
N PRO A 105 -8.95 -3.18 -5.50
CA PRO A 105 -10.33 -3.10 -5.91
C PRO A 105 -10.84 -1.65 -5.99
N GLY A 106 -9.99 -0.66 -5.64
CA GLY A 106 -10.13 0.74 -6.06
C GLY A 106 -9.34 1.18 -7.27
N GLY A 107 -8.85 0.23 -8.04
CA GLY A 107 -8.16 0.50 -9.28
C GLY A 107 -6.86 1.28 -9.05
N LEU A 108 -6.48 2.04 -10.07
CA LEU A 108 -5.27 2.87 -10.06
C LEU A 108 -5.24 3.92 -8.95
N LEU A 109 -6.41 4.41 -8.51
CA LEU A 109 -6.46 5.47 -7.50
C LEU A 109 -5.95 4.96 -6.15
N THR A 110 -6.43 3.78 -5.75
CA THR A 110 -5.96 3.10 -4.54
C THR A 110 -4.47 2.79 -4.61
N VAL A 111 -4.00 2.26 -5.75
CA VAL A 111 -2.56 2.00 -5.91
C VAL A 111 -1.76 3.29 -5.81
N ARG A 112 -2.20 4.38 -6.45
CA ARG A 112 -1.50 5.66 -6.43
C ARG A 112 -1.37 6.21 -5.01
N ARG A 113 -2.42 6.07 -4.19
CA ARG A 113 -2.39 6.41 -2.76
C ARG A 113 -1.37 5.55 -2.03
N ILE A 114 -1.46 4.22 -2.14
CA ILE A 114 -0.57 3.26 -1.46
C ILE A 114 0.90 3.46 -1.86
N CYS A 115 1.17 3.79 -3.13
CA CYS A 115 2.51 4.07 -3.64
C CYS A 115 3.09 5.41 -3.16
N GLY A 116 2.32 6.23 -2.43
CA GLY A 116 2.74 7.57 -2.00
C GLY A 116 2.96 8.53 -3.16
N LEU A 117 2.38 8.27 -4.33
CA LEU A 117 2.54 9.16 -5.48
C LEU A 117 1.70 10.42 -5.27
N PRO A 118 2.19 11.61 -5.65
CA PRO A 118 1.44 12.83 -5.50
C PRO A 118 0.10 12.73 -6.24
N GLY A 119 -0.97 13.21 -5.63
CA GLY A 119 -2.28 13.31 -6.28
C GLY A 119 -2.19 14.17 -7.55
N ALA A 120 -2.99 13.85 -8.57
CA ALA A 120 -3.03 14.68 -9.78
C ALA A 120 -3.37 16.14 -9.42
N ARG A 121 -2.50 17.09 -9.83
CA ARG A 121 -2.68 18.55 -9.65
C ARG A 121 -3.91 19.08 -10.40
N LYS A 122 -4.30 18.45 -11.51
CA LYS A 122 -5.52 18.81 -12.25
C LYS A 122 -6.71 18.06 -11.67
N ALA A 123 -7.78 18.81 -11.40
CA ALA A 123 -9.02 18.39 -10.75
C ALA A 123 -9.39 16.95 -11.12
N ALA A 124 -9.61 16.11 -10.09
CA ALA A 124 -10.16 14.78 -10.23
C ALA A 124 -11.26 14.79 -11.28
N ASN A 125 -11.09 13.99 -12.33
CA ASN A 125 -12.13 13.81 -13.36
C ASN A 125 -13.43 13.35 -12.65
N LYS A 126 -14.61 13.52 -13.28
CA LYS A 126 -15.91 13.22 -12.64
C LYS A 126 -15.94 11.81 -12.01
N ARG A 127 -15.27 10.83 -12.63
CA ARG A 127 -15.09 9.47 -12.12
C ARG A 127 -14.23 9.41 -10.86
N GLU A 128 -13.06 10.04 -10.83
CA GLU A 128 -12.19 10.11 -9.66
C GLU A 128 -12.84 10.89 -8.51
N ARG A 129 -13.66 11.91 -8.81
CA ARG A 129 -14.39 12.69 -7.80
C ARG A 129 -15.47 11.86 -7.12
N TRP A 130 -16.10 10.95 -7.86
CA TRP A 130 -17.05 9.98 -7.31
C TRP A 130 -16.35 8.85 -6.51
N LEU A 131 -15.10 8.51 -6.82
CA LEU A 131 -14.26 7.63 -6.00
C LEU A 131 -13.69 8.33 -4.74
N LEU A 132 -13.94 9.64 -4.58
CA LEU A 132 -13.52 10.44 -3.42
C LEU A 132 -14.69 10.67 -2.43
N THR A 133 -15.92 10.33 -2.81
CA THR A 133 -17.06 10.37 -1.89
C THR A 133 -17.02 9.19 -0.92
N ARG A 134 -17.50 9.42 0.31
CA ARG A 134 -17.49 8.44 1.40
C ARG A 134 -18.27 7.19 0.96
N ASP A 135 -17.63 6.03 1.04
CA ASP A 135 -18.13 4.70 0.68
C ASP A 135 -18.29 4.33 -0.81
N TRP A 136 -17.41 4.83 -1.69
CA TRP A 136 -17.28 4.27 -3.05
C TRP A 136 -16.91 2.76 -3.05
N TRP A 137 -16.31 2.28 -1.96
CA TRP A 137 -15.93 0.88 -1.76
C TRP A 137 -17.16 -0.03 -1.57
N THR A 138 -18.10 0.37 -0.70
CA THR A 138 -19.39 -0.30 -0.51
C THR A 138 -20.12 -0.49 -1.84
N ILE A 139 -19.95 0.41 -2.80
CA ILE A 139 -20.61 0.31 -4.11
C ILE A 139 -19.93 -0.73 -5.04
N LEU A 140 -18.63 -1.01 -4.88
CA LEU A 140 -17.92 -2.01 -5.69
C LEU A 140 -17.91 -3.40 -5.07
N THR A 141 -18.16 -3.49 -3.75
CA THR A 141 -18.29 -4.76 -3.01
C THR A 141 -19.67 -4.98 -2.42
N ASN A 142 -20.68 -4.23 -2.87
CA ASN A 142 -22.08 -4.59 -2.61
C ASN A 142 -22.29 -6.05 -3.07
N ASP A 143 -23.00 -6.81 -2.24
CA ASP A 143 -23.72 -8.05 -2.60
C ASP A 143 -24.10 -8.13 -4.10
#